data_AF-A0A7H8LZ49-F1
#
_entry.id   AF-A0A7H8LZ49-F1
#
_cell.length_a   1.000
_cell.length_b   1.000
_cell.length_c   1.000
_cell.angle_alpha   90.00
_cell.angle_beta   90.00
_cell.angle_gamma   90.00
#
_symmetry.space_group_name_H-M   'P 1'
#
loop_
_entity.id
_entity.type
_entity.pdbx_description
1 polymer ?
#
loop_
_entity_poly.entity_id
_entity_poly.type
_entity_poly.pdbx_seq_one_letter_code
_entity_poly.pdbx_strand_id
1 'polypeptide(L)'
;MATLILLGMAAALVWAVSVYTYPFRPCRRCQGTGRKPGSTRRRFGPCNRCGGTGRTQRTGSRTAHRTVLSVRSELAKERQRKRDRNATDRATHPRRLEDR
;
A
#
# COMPACT_ATOMS: atom_id res chain seq x y z
N MET A 1 -2.81 -25.79 -3.35
CA MET A 1 -2.23 -25.00 -2.24
C MET A 1 -1.32 -23.88 -2.75
N ALA A 2 -0.23 -24.17 -3.47
CA ALA A 2 0.72 -23.15 -3.96
C ALA A 2 0.09 -22.09 -4.89
N THR A 3 -0.86 -22.49 -5.73
CA THR A 3 -1.59 -21.61 -6.65
C THR A 3 -2.44 -20.56 -5.90
N LEU A 4 -3.11 -20.94 -4.82
CA LEU A 4 -3.89 -20.02 -3.99
C LEU A 4 -3.00 -19.00 -3.28
N ILE A 5 -1.81 -19.42 -2.82
CA ILE A 5 -0.82 -18.54 -2.18
C ILE A 5 -0.29 -17.50 -3.18
N LEU A 6 0.04 -17.92 -4.40
CA LEU A 6 0.51 -17.02 -5.46
C LEU A 6 -0.56 -15.99 -5.86
N LEU A 7 -1.81 -16.43 -6.01
CA LEU A 7 -2.94 -15.54 -6.30
C LEU A 7 -3.18 -14.53 -5.17
N GLY A 8 -3.12 -14.97 -3.91
CA GLY A 8 -3.23 -14.08 -2.75
C GLY A 8 -2.13 -13.01 -2.72
N MET A 9 -0.88 -13.39 -3.02
CA MET A 9 0.24 -12.46 -3.11
C MET A 9 0.06 -11.44 -4.25
N ALA A 10 -0.35 -11.90 -5.43
CA ALA A 10 -0.58 -11.03 -6.58
C ALA A 10 -1.70 -10.02 -6.30
N ALA A 11 -2.81 -10.47 -5.72
CA ALA A 11 -3.92 -9.61 -5.34
C ALA A 11 -3.51 -8.55 -4.30
N ALA A 12 -2.69 -8.94 -3.30
CA ALA A 12 -2.18 -8.02 -2.30
C ALA A 12 -1.27 -6.93 -2.91
N LEU A 13 -0.40 -7.30 -3.86
CA LEU A 13 0.47 -6.36 -4.57
C LEU A 13 -0.33 -5.37 -5.40
N VAL A 14 -1.29 -5.86 -6.19
CA VAL A 14 -2.16 -5.02 -7.03
C VAL A 14 -2.97 -4.06 -6.17
N TRP A 15 -3.52 -4.55 -5.05
CA TRP A 15 -4.27 -3.72 -4.11
C TRP A 15 -3.39 -2.64 -3.48
N ALA A 16 -2.18 -2.97 -3.03
CA ALA A 16 -1.25 -2.01 -2.44
C ALA A 16 -0.85 -0.91 -3.44
N VAL A 17 -0.53 -1.28 -4.68
CA VAL A 17 -0.19 -0.32 -5.75
C VAL A 17 -1.37 0.58 -6.08
N SER A 18 -2.58 0.03 -6.19
CA SER A 18 -3.80 0.80 -6.47
C SER A 18 -4.11 1.84 -5.39
N VAL A 19 -3.94 1.48 -4.11
CA VAL A 19 -4.19 2.41 -3.01
C VAL A 19 -3.10 3.49 -2.91
N TYR A 20 -1.84 3.15 -3.22
CA TYR A 20 -0.74 4.10 -3.24
C TYR A 20 -0.84 5.10 -4.40
N THR A 21 -1.25 4.65 -5.59
CA THR A 21 -1.37 5.49 -6.79
C THR A 21 -2.59 6.42 -6.76
N TYR A 22 -3.70 6.01 -6.12
CA TYR A 22 -4.93 6.81 -6.06
C TYR A 22 -5.37 7.18 -4.63
N PRO A 23 -4.57 7.96 -3.88
CA PRO A 23 -4.89 8.36 -2.51
C PRO A 23 -5.99 9.44 -2.45
N PHE A 24 -6.23 10.14 -3.54
CA PHE A 24 -7.19 11.24 -3.63
C PHE A 24 -8.44 10.83 -4.42
N ARG A 25 -9.63 11.04 -3.84
CA ARG A 25 -10.91 10.96 -4.56
C ARG A 25 -11.38 12.37 -4.92
N PRO A 26 -12.15 12.54 -6.01
CA PRO A 26 -12.86 13.79 -6.24
C PRO A 26 -13.78 14.07 -5.05
N CYS A 27 -13.79 15.31 -4.56
CA CYS A 27 -14.64 15.69 -3.45
C CYS A 27 -16.10 15.46 -3.82
N ARG A 28 -16.84 14.63 -3.06
CA ARG A 28 -18.24 14.27 -3.37
C ARG A 28 -19.19 15.47 -3.44
N ARG A 29 -18.83 16.61 -2.86
CA ARG A 29 -19.69 17.80 -2.80
C ARG A 29 -19.47 18.78 -3.96
N CYS A 30 -18.27 18.84 -4.52
CA CYS A 30 -17.97 19.66 -5.70
C CYS A 30 -17.63 18.82 -6.93
N GLN A 31 -17.66 17.50 -6.81
CA GLN A 31 -17.33 16.51 -7.86
C GLN A 31 -15.98 16.73 -8.55
N GLY A 32 -15.00 17.31 -7.86
CA GLY A 32 -13.68 17.61 -8.44
C GLY A 32 -13.49 19.07 -8.86
N THR A 33 -14.54 19.88 -8.94
CA THR A 33 -14.45 21.28 -9.43
C THR A 33 -13.78 22.25 -8.46
N GLY A 34 -13.68 21.89 -7.17
CA GLY A 34 -13.11 22.77 -6.13
C GLY A 34 -14.01 23.94 -5.74
N ARG A 35 -15.15 24.14 -6.41
CA ARG A 35 -16.05 25.29 -6.20
C ARG A 35 -17.33 24.87 -5.48
N LYS A 36 -18.05 25.84 -4.90
CA LYS A 36 -19.39 25.58 -4.38
C LYS A 36 -20.34 25.16 -5.52
N PRO A 37 -21.27 24.21 -5.27
CA PRO A 37 -22.35 23.94 -6.21
C PRO A 37 -23.15 25.24 -6.42
N GLY A 38 -23.27 25.69 -7.68
CA GLY A 38 -23.87 26.98 -8.05
C GLY A 38 -22.91 28.17 -8.15
N SER A 39 -21.59 27.95 -8.05
CA SER A 39 -20.62 29.03 -8.25
C SER A 39 -20.66 29.57 -9.69
N THR A 40 -21.01 30.84 -9.83
CA THR A 40 -21.06 31.57 -11.11
C THR A 40 -19.98 32.65 -11.13
N ARG A 41 -19.76 33.28 -12.29
CA ARG A 41 -18.76 34.37 -12.46
C ARG A 41 -18.93 35.53 -11.47
N ARG A 42 -20.15 35.74 -10.96
CA ARG A 42 -20.50 36.77 -9.96
C ARG A 42 -20.50 36.31 -8.51
N ARG A 43 -20.54 34.99 -8.25
CA ARG A 43 -20.59 34.42 -6.90
C ARG A 43 -19.62 33.24 -6.83
N PHE A 44 -18.35 33.59 -6.66
CA PHE A 44 -17.25 32.64 -6.56
C PHE A 44 -16.98 32.28 -5.11
N GLY A 45 -16.78 30.99 -4.84
CA GLY A 45 -16.42 30.55 -3.49
C GLY A 45 -15.79 29.16 -3.50
N PRO A 46 -14.71 28.95 -2.75
CA PRO A 46 -14.12 27.62 -2.59
C PRO A 46 -15.12 26.68 -1.93
N CYS A 47 -15.09 25.41 -2.33
CA CYS A 47 -15.93 24.40 -1.68
C CYS A 47 -15.52 24.26 -0.21
N ASN A 48 -16.44 24.57 0.72
CA ASN A 48 -16.20 24.47 2.17
C ASN A 48 -15.72 23.08 2.63
N ARG A 49 -16.01 22.02 1.87
CA ARG A 49 -15.68 20.64 2.26
C ARG A 49 -14.26 20.23 1.90
N CYS A 50 -13.71 20.76 0.81
CA CYS A 50 -12.33 20.47 0.37
C CYS A 50 -11.41 21.71 0.43
N GLY A 51 -11.92 22.84 0.93
CA GLY A 51 -11.17 24.11 1.00
C GLY A 51 -10.72 24.65 -0.35
N GLY A 52 -11.42 24.30 -1.45
CA GLY A 52 -11.02 24.74 -2.80
C GLY A 52 -10.18 23.75 -3.61
N THR A 53 -9.60 22.72 -2.99
CA THR A 53 -8.66 21.78 -3.67
C THR A 53 -9.30 20.82 -4.68
N GLY A 54 -10.63 20.70 -4.70
CA GLY A 54 -11.37 19.77 -5.57
C GLY A 54 -11.21 18.28 -5.21
N ARG A 55 -10.25 17.94 -4.35
CA ARG A 55 -9.91 16.57 -3.98
C ARG A 55 -10.14 16.37 -2.48
N THR A 56 -10.58 15.18 -2.09
CA THR A 56 -10.66 14.77 -0.70
C THR A 56 -9.83 13.51 -0.52
N GLN A 57 -9.08 13.45 0.57
CA GLN A 57 -8.28 12.27 0.89
C GLN A 57 -9.24 11.11 1.18
N ARG A 58 -9.01 9.94 0.58
CA ARG A 58 -9.82 8.74 0.86
C ARG A 58 -9.79 8.46 2.37
N THR A 59 -10.94 8.42 3.05
CA THR A 59 -11.09 7.68 4.30
C THR A 59 -10.77 6.22 4.00
N GLY A 60 -9.62 5.73 4.49
CA GLY A 60 -9.07 4.42 4.11
C GLY A 60 -7.61 4.47 3.63
N SER A 61 -7.12 5.61 3.12
CA SER A 61 -5.72 5.76 2.69
C SER A 61 -4.73 5.61 3.85
N ARG A 62 -5.10 6.14 5.03
CA ARG A 62 -4.34 6.00 6.27
C ARG A 62 -4.31 4.55 6.79
N THR A 63 -5.41 3.80 6.59
CA THR A 63 -5.53 2.40 6.99
C THR A 63 -4.76 1.48 6.05
N ALA A 64 -4.78 1.75 4.75
CA ALA A 64 -3.98 1.01 3.78
C ALA A 64 -2.48 1.19 3.99
N HIS A 65 -2.03 2.38 4.42
CA HIS A 65 -0.64 2.58 4.79
C HIS A 65 -0.25 1.71 6.01
N ARG A 66 -1.13 1.59 7.01
CA ARG A 66 -0.90 0.72 8.18
C ARG A 66 -0.87 -0.77 7.82
N THR A 67 -1.78 -1.23 6.97
CA THR A 67 -1.81 -2.65 6.55
C THR A 67 -0.63 -3.02 5.67
N VAL A 68 -0.17 -2.12 4.79
CA VAL A 68 1.04 -2.34 3.99
C VAL A 68 2.29 -2.38 4.86
N LEU A 69 2.38 -1.53 5.89
CA LEU A 69 3.51 -1.56 6.83
C LEU A 69 3.55 -2.85 7.66
N SER A 70 2.40 -3.34 8.15
CA SER A 70 2.35 -4.58 8.93
C SER A 70 2.71 -5.81 8.10
N VAL A 71 2.27 -5.86 6.84
CA VAL A 71 2.65 -6.95 5.92
C VAL A 71 4.14 -6.88 5.57
N ARG A 72 4.70 -5.68 5.36
CA ARG A 72 6.15 -5.51 5.14
C ARG A 72 7.00 -5.97 6.31
N SER A 73 6.59 -5.70 7.55
CA SER A 73 7.36 -6.13 8.73
C SER A 73 7.37 -7.64 8.90
N GLU A 74 6.25 -8.31 8.60
CA GLU A 74 6.18 -9.77 8.68
C GLU A 74 7.02 -10.44 7.59
N LEU A 75 7.00 -9.91 6.36
CA LEU A 75 7.87 -10.38 5.28
C LEU A 75 9.36 -10.17 5.57
N ALA A 76 9.72 -9.08 6.26
CA ALA A 76 11.10 -8.83 6.68
C ALA A 76 11.56 -9.86 7.73
N LYS A 77 10.70 -10.21 8.69
CA LYS A 77 10.97 -11.24 9.69
C LYS A 77 11.12 -12.62 9.07
N GLU A 78 10.26 -12.99 8.12
CA GLU A 78 10.38 -14.27 7.40
C GLU A 78 11.70 -14.39 6.64
N ARG A 79 12.12 -13.31 5.96
CA ARG A 79 13.42 -13.28 5.27
C ARG A 79 14.58 -13.47 6.24
N GLN A 80 14.52 -12.83 7.41
CA GLN A 80 15.54 -12.99 8.44
C GLN A 80 15.60 -14.43 8.95
N ARG A 81 14.44 -15.03 9.30
CA ARG A 81 14.36 -16.43 9.75
C ARG A 81 14.90 -17.42 8.70
N LYS A 82 14.65 -17.17 7.42
CA LYS A 82 15.23 -17.99 6.33
C LYS A 82 16.74 -17.85 6.27
N ARG A 83 17.28 -16.63 6.41
CA ARG A 83 18.74 -16.41 6.44
C ARG A 83 19.38 -17.10 7.63
N ASP A 84 18.80 -16.95 8.82
CA ASP A 84 19.29 -17.57 10.05
C ASP A 84 19.30 -19.09 9.91
N ARG A 85 18.20 -19.69 9.42
CA ARG A 85 18.12 -21.13 9.15
C ARG A 85 19.18 -21.59 8.16
N ASN A 86 19.40 -20.85 7.08
CA ASN A 86 20.39 -21.20 6.06
C ASN A 86 21.83 -21.06 6.60
N ALA A 87 22.07 -20.10 7.49
CA ALA A 87 23.34 -19.95 8.19
C ALA A 87 23.58 -21.10 9.18
N THR A 88 22.55 -21.51 9.93
CA THR A 88 22.61 -22.67 10.82
C THR A 88 22.84 -23.97 10.04
N ASP A 89 22.14 -24.17 8.92
CA ASP A 89 22.32 -25.34 8.06
C ASP A 89 23.75 -25.42 7.52
N ARG A 90 24.30 -24.29 7.05
CA ARG A 90 25.68 -24.20 6.58
C ARG A 90 26.72 -24.42 7.68
N ALA A 91 26.43 -24.05 8.92
CA ALA A 91 27.30 -24.29 10.07
C ALA A 91 27.21 -25.73 10.57
N THR A 92 26.01 -26.33 10.53
CA THR A 92 25.74 -27.71 10.97
C THR A 92 26.24 -28.74 9.95
N HIS A 93 26.12 -28.42 8.67
CA HIS A 93 26.61 -29.25 7.57
C HIS A 93 27.67 -28.48 6.77
N PRO A 94 28.87 -28.27 7.35
CA PRO A 94 29.97 -27.72 6.58
C PRO A 94 30.20 -28.69 5.44
N ARG A 95 29.99 -28.24 4.19
CA ARG A 95 30.28 -29.06 3.00
C ARG A 95 31.65 -29.65 3.20
N ARG A 96 31.67 -30.98 3.34
CA ARG A 96 32.86 -31.78 3.50
C ARG A 96 33.72 -31.51 2.26
N LEU A 97 34.74 -30.67 2.42
CA LEU A 97 35.83 -30.45 1.46
C LEU A 97 36.80 -31.65 1.48
N GLU A 98 36.33 -32.85 1.78
CA GLU A 98 37.12 -34.08 1.89
C GLU A 98 36.78 -35.00 0.71
N ASP A 99 36.91 -34.48 -0.51
CA ASP A 99 37.17 -35.28 -1.71
C ASP A 99 38.55 -34.86 -2.22
N ARG A 100 39.61 -35.23 -1.49
CA ARG A 100 41.00 -35.17 -1.97
C ARG A 100 41.86 -36.23 -1.30
#